data_AF-A0A095YHX7-F1
#
_entry.id   AF-A0A095YHX7-F1
#
_cell.length_a   1.000
_cell.length_b   1.000
_cell.length_c   1.000
_cell.angle_alpha   90.00
_cell.angle_beta   90.00
_cell.angle_gamma   90.00
#
_symmetry.space_group_name_H-M   'P 1'
#
loop_
_entity.id
_entity.type
_entity.pdbx_description
1 polymer ?
#
loop_
_entity_poly.entity_id
_entity_poly.type
_entity_poly.pdbx_seq_one_letter_code
_entity_poly.pdbx_strand_id
1 'polypeptide(L)'
;MRKYLVATRCVNLLFAFLMAACGLWTLWGLGLRPAVFGVGLIGLVCLGSAVYGWCKNSLYPLAGGSLASGLLWPTPWGAAPMIFGFVLFILSVSLRIFIDCFERDGN
;
A
#
# COMPACT_ATOMS: atom_id res chain seq x y z
N MET A 1 -2.75 -9.59 -20.11
CA MET A 1 -2.51 -9.95 -18.69
C MET A 1 -3.43 -9.23 -17.68
N ARG A 2 -4.70 -8.97 -18.03
CA ARG A 2 -5.62 -8.13 -17.23
C ARG A 2 -6.02 -8.73 -15.87
N LYS A 3 -6.14 -10.06 -15.78
CA LYS A 3 -6.50 -10.78 -14.53
C LYS A 3 -5.44 -10.62 -13.44
N TYR A 4 -4.15 -10.71 -13.80
CA TYR A 4 -3.03 -10.53 -12.86
C TYR A 4 -2.97 -9.09 -12.35
N LEU A 5 -3.23 -8.12 -13.22
CA LEU A 5 -3.29 -6.70 -12.89
C LEU A 5 -4.36 -6.38 -11.83
N VAL A 6 -5.54 -7.01 -11.96
CA VAL A 6 -6.61 -6.90 -10.95
C VAL A 6 -6.20 -7.59 -9.66
N ALA A 7 -5.58 -8.78 -9.73
CA ALA A 7 -5.11 -9.50 -8.55
C ALA A 7 -4.07 -8.69 -7.76
N THR A 8 -3.05 -8.11 -8.41
CA THR A 8 -2.01 -7.31 -7.72
C THR A 8 -2.61 -6.05 -7.08
N ARG A 9 -3.61 -5.44 -7.73
CA ARG A 9 -4.31 -4.30 -7.14
C ARG A 9 -5.09 -4.73 -5.89
N CYS A 10 -5.81 -5.86 -5.95
CA CYS A 10 -6.57 -6.37 -4.82
C CYS A 10 -5.65 -6.64 -3.63
N VAL A 11 -4.50 -7.28 -3.88
CA VAL A 11 -3.52 -7.60 -2.84
C VAL A 11 -2.97 -6.33 -2.19
N ASN A 12 -2.60 -5.31 -2.97
CA ASN A 12 -2.12 -4.03 -2.43
C ASN A 12 -3.17 -3.32 -1.56
N LEU A 13 -4.43 -3.33 -1.99
CA LEU A 13 -5.51 -2.66 -1.27
C LEU A 13 -5.84 -3.41 0.02
N LEU A 14 -5.93 -4.74 -0.06
CA LEU A 14 -6.13 -5.60 1.10
C LEU A 14 -4.98 -5.44 2.11
N PHE A 15 -3.73 -5.40 1.64
CA PHE A 15 -2.57 -5.14 2.47
C PHE A 15 -2.65 -3.76 3.14
N ALA A 16 -2.90 -2.69 2.38
CA ALA A 16 -3.05 -1.35 2.96
C ALA A 16 -4.15 -1.28 4.03
N PHE A 17 -5.26 -1.99 3.82
CA PHE A 17 -6.37 -2.04 4.77
C PHE A 17 -6.01 -2.81 6.05
N LEU A 18 -5.35 -3.97 5.92
CA LEU A 18 -4.86 -4.76 7.06
C LEU A 18 -3.87 -3.95 7.91
N MET A 19 -2.99 -3.21 7.26
CA MET A 19 -1.97 -2.39 7.92
C MET A 19 -2.59 -1.22 8.67
N ALA A 20 -3.60 -0.58 8.08
CA ALA A 20 -4.34 0.45 8.77
C ALA A 20 -5.16 -0.09 9.94
N ALA A 21 -5.81 -1.24 9.80
CA ALA A 21 -6.55 -1.85 10.91
C ALA A 21 -5.61 -2.23 12.07
N CYS A 22 -4.47 -2.86 11.76
CA CYS A 22 -3.46 -3.24 12.75
C CYS A 22 -2.82 -2.01 13.40
N GLY A 23 -2.51 -1.00 12.59
CA GLY A 23 -1.96 0.25 13.06
C GLY A 23 -2.93 1.03 13.95
N LEU A 24 -4.22 1.13 13.59
CA LEU A 24 -5.28 1.72 14.44
C LEU A 24 -5.40 1.00 15.78
N TRP A 25 -5.36 -0.33 15.77
CA TRP A 25 -5.39 -1.12 16.99
C TRP A 25 -4.17 -0.84 17.89
N THR A 26 -2.99 -0.70 17.27
CA THR A 26 -1.74 -0.37 17.96
C THR A 26 -1.78 1.05 18.53
N LEU A 27 -2.31 2.03 17.78
CA LEU A 27 -2.51 3.40 18.26
C LEU A 27 -3.48 3.45 19.45
N TRP A 28 -4.54 2.64 19.44
CA TRP A 28 -5.48 2.56 20.57
C TRP A 28 -4.82 2.05 21.86
N GLY A 29 -3.87 1.13 21.74
CA GLY A 29 -3.10 0.61 22.88
C GLY A 29 -2.04 1.57 23.44
N LEU A 30 -1.52 2.50 22.61
CA LEU A 30 -0.42 3.41 22.98
C LEU A 30 -0.88 4.72 23.67
N GLY A 31 -2.19 5.00 23.65
CA GLY A 31 -2.79 6.21 24.25
C GLY A 31 -2.60 7.48 23.39
N LEU A 32 -3.33 8.55 23.75
CA LEU A 32 -3.40 9.83 23.02
C LEU A 32 -2.13 10.68 23.15
N ARG A 33 -0.99 10.16 22.69
CA ARG A 33 0.24 10.96 22.55
C ARG A 33 0.20 11.79 21.25
N PRO A 34 0.74 13.02 21.23
CA PRO A 34 0.74 13.84 20.02
C PRO A 34 1.44 13.15 18.83
N ALA A 35 2.49 12.37 19.10
CA ALA A 35 3.19 11.59 18.08
C ALA A 35 2.29 10.51 17.43
N VAL A 36 1.44 9.86 18.23
CA VAL A 36 0.48 8.83 17.79
C VAL A 36 -0.56 9.47 16.85
N PHE A 37 -0.99 10.69 17.16
CA PHE A 37 -1.95 11.44 16.34
C PHE A 37 -1.37 11.83 14.97
N GLY A 38 -0.12 12.31 14.94
CA GLY A 38 0.57 12.67 13.69
C GLY A 38 0.76 11.47 12.77
N VAL A 39 1.18 10.33 13.32
CA VAL A 39 1.37 9.10 12.56
C VAL A 39 0.04 8.55 12.02
N GLY A 40 -1.04 8.60 12.81
CA GLY A 40 -2.38 8.22 12.34
C GLY A 40 -2.91 9.09 11.20
N LEU A 41 -2.65 10.41 11.25
CA LEU A 41 -3.02 11.35 10.18
C LEU A 41 -2.29 11.05 8.87
N ILE A 42 -0.97 10.83 8.95
CA ILE A 42 -0.17 10.46 7.78
C ILE A 42 -0.60 9.08 7.25
N GLY A 43 -0.87 8.12 8.14
CA GLY A 43 -1.36 6.79 7.78
C GLY A 43 -2.70 6.82 7.04
N LEU A 44 -3.61 7.72 7.43
CA LEU A 44 -4.88 7.96 6.72
C LEU A 44 -4.67 8.56 5.33
N VAL A 45 -3.75 9.50 5.18
CA VAL A 45 -3.38 10.05 3.86
C VAL A 45 -2.80 8.94 2.96
N CYS A 46 -1.98 8.04 3.53
CA CYS A 46 -1.43 6.91 2.79
C CYS A 46 -2.53 5.95 2.33
N LEU A 47 -3.47 5.60 3.21
CA LEU A 47 -4.62 4.77 2.83
C LEU A 47 -5.51 5.48 1.80
N GLY A 48 -5.71 6.78 1.93
CA GLY A 48 -6.39 7.62 0.96
C GLY A 48 -5.73 7.56 -0.42
N SER A 49 -4.39 7.60 -0.49
CA SER A 49 -3.65 7.47 -1.74
C SER A 49 -3.81 6.08 -2.38
N ALA A 50 -3.85 5.01 -1.57
CA ALA A 50 -4.10 3.66 -2.04
C ALA A 50 -5.51 3.50 -2.63
N VAL A 51 -6.54 4.01 -1.94
CA VAL A 51 -7.94 4.00 -2.40
C VAL A 51 -8.10 4.90 -3.64
N TYR A 52 -7.47 6.06 -3.67
CA TYR A 52 -7.47 6.95 -4.83
C TYR A 52 -6.86 6.27 -6.06
N GLY A 53 -5.74 5.56 -5.87
CA GLY A 53 -5.12 4.78 -6.95
C GLY A 53 -6.01 3.67 -7.48
N TRP A 54 -6.79 3.03 -6.62
CA TRP A 54 -7.82 2.07 -7.02
C TRP A 54 -8.91 2.72 -7.88
N CYS A 55 -9.50 3.83 -7.41
CA CYS A 55 -10.56 4.54 -8.15
C CYS A 55 -10.08 5.06 -9.51
N LYS A 56 -8.84 5.55 -9.59
CA LYS A 56 -8.24 6.06 -10.85
C LYS A 56 -7.68 4.94 -11.74
N ASN A 57 -7.82 3.67 -11.38
CA ASN A 57 -7.18 2.54 -12.07
C ASN A 57 -5.65 2.73 -12.27
N SER A 58 -5.00 3.48 -11.37
CA SER A 58 -3.60 3.83 -11.47
C SER A 58 -2.77 3.05 -10.46
N LEU A 59 -1.85 2.23 -10.95
CA LEU A 59 -1.01 1.35 -10.12
C LEU A 59 0.02 2.12 -9.28
N TYR A 60 0.50 3.29 -9.72
CA TYR A 60 1.52 4.05 -9.01
C TYR A 60 1.06 4.58 -7.64
N PRO A 61 -0.03 5.36 -7.54
CA PRO A 61 -0.55 5.81 -6.25
C PRO A 61 -1.05 4.63 -5.38
N LEU A 62 -1.51 3.54 -6.00
CA LEU A 62 -1.95 2.35 -5.28
C LEU A 62 -0.78 1.60 -4.62
N ALA A 63 0.29 1.34 -5.37
CA ALA A 63 1.49 0.70 -4.86
C ALA A 63 2.28 1.61 -3.91
N GLY A 64 2.34 2.91 -4.20
CA GLY A 64 2.95 3.90 -3.32
C GLY A 64 2.20 4.02 -1.98
N GLY A 65 0.87 4.02 -2.02
CA GLY A 65 0.02 4.02 -0.84
C GLY A 65 0.16 2.75 0.00
N SER A 66 0.26 1.57 -0.64
CA SER A 66 0.48 0.30 0.08
C SER A 66 1.86 0.25 0.74
N LEU A 67 2.92 0.67 0.05
CA LEU A 67 4.26 0.83 0.62
C LEU A 67 4.24 1.79 1.81
N ALA A 68 3.70 2.98 1.62
CA ALA A 68 3.67 4.01 2.65
C ALA A 68 2.85 3.55 3.87
N SER A 69 1.74 2.82 3.64
CA SER A 69 0.97 2.22 4.73
C SER A 69 1.80 1.19 5.52
N GLY A 70 2.62 0.38 4.87
CA GLY A 70 3.46 -0.59 5.56
C GLY A 70 4.68 0.01 6.26
N LEU A 71 5.08 1.21 5.87
CA LEU A 71 6.21 1.94 6.44
C LEU A 71 5.80 2.83 7.63
N LEU A 72 4.61 3.44 7.53
CA LEU A 72 4.21 4.53 8.43
C LEU A 72 3.26 4.08 9.53
N TRP A 73 2.50 2.99 9.35
CA TRP A 73 1.66 2.48 10.43
C TRP A 73 2.52 1.82 11.52
N PRO A 74 2.35 2.20 12.80
CA PRO A 74 3.04 1.55 13.89
C PRO A 74 2.47 0.15 14.05
N THR A 75 3.32 -0.85 13.83
CA THR A 75 2.97 -2.25 13.97
C THR A 75 3.91 -2.95 14.95
N PRO A 76 3.43 -3.91 15.74
CA PRO A 76 4.27 -4.65 16.69
C PRO A 76 5.32 -5.55 16.01
N TRP A 77 5.17 -5.83 14.72
CA TRP A 77 6.00 -6.77 13.95
C TRP A 77 7.32 -6.19 13.41
N GLY A 78 7.75 -5.01 13.87
CA GLY A 78 9.02 -4.42 13.46
C GLY A 78 9.10 -4.15 11.95
N ALA A 79 10.18 -4.60 11.29
CA ALA A 79 10.44 -4.31 9.87
C ALA A 79 9.73 -5.26 8.87
N ALA A 80 9.13 -6.36 9.32
CA ALA A 80 8.44 -7.32 8.45
C ALA A 80 7.35 -6.65 7.56
N PRO A 81 6.43 -5.84 8.13
CA PRO A 81 5.43 -5.10 7.36
C PRO A 81 6.03 -4.19 6.27
N MET A 82 7.15 -3.55 6.56
CA MET A 82 7.87 -2.71 5.60
C MET A 82 8.44 -3.51 4.42
N ILE A 83 9.08 -4.65 4.70
CA ILE A 83 9.63 -5.54 3.67
C ILE A 83 8.51 -6.02 2.75
N PHE A 84 7.38 -6.42 3.32
CA PHE A 84 6.25 -6.92 2.54
C PHE A 84 5.65 -5.83 1.63
N GLY A 85 5.48 -4.61 2.14
CA GLY A 85 5.04 -3.46 1.34
C GLY A 85 6.02 -3.14 0.20
N PHE A 86 7.33 -3.23 0.46
CA PHE A 86 8.36 -3.00 -0.55
C PHE A 86 8.35 -4.06 -1.67
N VAL A 87 8.21 -5.34 -1.31
CA VAL A 87 8.09 -6.42 -2.29
C VAL A 87 6.84 -6.23 -3.17
N LEU A 88 5.70 -5.90 -2.56
CA LEU A 88 4.47 -5.62 -3.31
C LEU A 88 4.60 -4.41 -4.24
N PHE A 89 5.30 -3.36 -3.80
CA PHE A 89 5.58 -2.19 -4.62
C PHE A 89 6.41 -2.57 -5.86
N ILE A 90 7.54 -3.25 -5.67
CA ILE A 90 8.40 -3.68 -6.78
C ILE A 90 7.62 -4.57 -7.73
N LEU A 91 6.89 -5.57 -7.22
CA LEU A 91 6.13 -6.48 -8.05
C LEU A 91 5.09 -5.74 -8.91
N SER A 92 4.40 -4.75 -8.32
CA SER A 92 3.38 -3.95 -8.99
C SER A 92 3.95 -3.03 -10.07
N VAL A 93 5.09 -2.39 -9.78
CA VAL A 93 5.78 -1.51 -10.72
C VAL A 93 6.40 -2.32 -11.86
N SER A 94 7.07 -3.43 -11.55
CA SER A 94 7.65 -4.34 -12.55
C SER A 94 6.58 -4.91 -13.47
N LEU A 95 5.42 -5.32 -12.93
CA LEU A 95 4.31 -5.80 -13.75
C LEU A 95 3.76 -4.70 -14.68
N ARG A 96 3.68 -3.46 -14.20
CA ARG A 96 3.27 -2.30 -15.02
C ARG A 96 4.25 -2.06 -16.17
N ILE A 97 5.55 -2.01 -15.87
CA ILE A 97 6.60 -1.82 -16.88
C ILE A 97 6.59 -2.94 -17.91
N PHE A 98 6.44 -4.19 -17.46
CA PHE A 98 6.37 -5.34 -18.36
C PHE A 98 5.21 -5.23 -19.35
N ILE A 99 4.03 -4.85 -18.87
CA ILE A 99 2.85 -4.64 -19.72
C ILE A 99 3.06 -3.46 -20.69
N ASP A 100 3.57 -2.33 -20.19
CA ASP A 100 3.77 -1.14 -21.00
C ASP A 100 4.86 -1.32 -22.08
N CYS A 101 5.92 -2.09 -21.81
CA CYS A 101 7.02 -2.33 -22.76
C CYS A 101 6.79 -3.53 -23.69
N PHE A 102 6.19 -4.63 -23.23
CA PHE A 102 6.09 -5.87 -24.03
C PHE A 102 4.69 -6.13 -24.59
N GLU A 103 3.63 -5.67 -23.93
CA GLU A 103 2.26 -5.90 -24.41
C GLU A 103 1.79 -4.79 -25.37
N ARG A 104 2.44 -3.61 -25.34
CA ARG A 104 2.10 -2.47 -26.20
C ARG A 104 2.78 -2.47 -27.57
N ASP A 105 3.98 -3.06 -27.67
CA ASP A 105 4.75 -3.18 -28.92
C ASP A 105 4.52 -4.52 -29.65
N GLY A 106 3.77 -5.45 -29.06
CA GLY A 106 3.45 -6.77 -29.62
C GLY A 106 2.13 -6.84 -30.39
N ASN A 107 1.53 -5.70 -30.73
CA ASN A 107 0.26 -5.56 -31.45
C ASN A 107 0.40 -4.48 -32.54
#